data_AF-A0A628N5U2-F1
#
_entry.id   AF-A0A628N5U2-F1
#
_cell.length_a   1.000
_cell.length_b   1.000
_cell.length_c   1.000
_cell.angle_alpha   90.00
_cell.angle_beta   90.00
_cell.angle_gamma   90.00
#
_symmetry.space_group_name_H-M   'P 1'
#
loop_
_entity.id
_entity.type
_entity.pdbx_description
1 polymer ?
#
loop_
_entity_poly.entity_id
_entity_poly.type
_entity_poly.pdbx_seq_one_letter_code
_entity_poly.pdbx_strand_id
1 'polypeptide(L)'
;MSNIDKQALREAAERAMHDDWGYDTDIFHEQVTPSVVLALLDENLQLQREKDAIEAVALAMRDDMRQAREQLEAAERSMAEQSAIVAAAEKLVRCKGRYHSELNYRALAKLFGVITPDLPPLVHENVHYAEAVEVEISALRQRIAELEAREVTLPAEKFCPSEYAGSQYWEETEVWNKAISACAVAVRAAGIKVKES
;
A
#
# COMPACT_ATOMS: atom_id res chain seq x y z
N MET A 1 29.12 -43.01 45.68
CA MET A 1 28.70 -44.00 44.68
C MET A 1 29.32 -45.32 45.09
N SER A 2 28.51 -46.30 45.47
CA SER A 2 28.99 -47.66 45.69
C SER A 2 29.59 -48.16 44.37
N ASN A 3 30.79 -48.71 44.43
CA ASN A 3 31.48 -49.26 43.26
C ASN A 3 30.90 -50.66 42.95
N ILE A 4 29.57 -50.73 42.76
CA ILE A 4 28.89 -51.98 42.41
C ILE A 4 29.11 -52.19 40.92
N ASP A 5 29.78 -53.28 40.58
CA ASP A 5 29.87 -53.72 39.20
C ASP A 5 28.51 -54.32 38.76
N LYS A 6 27.65 -53.46 38.23
CA LYS A 6 26.29 -53.83 37.81
C LYS A 6 26.29 -54.80 36.64
N GLN A 7 27.31 -54.74 35.79
CA GLN A 7 27.43 -55.64 34.65
C GLN A 7 27.80 -57.04 35.14
N ALA A 8 28.79 -57.15 36.03
CA ALA A 8 29.14 -58.43 36.66
C ALA A 8 27.96 -59.02 37.46
N LEU A 9 27.24 -58.18 38.23
CA LEU A 9 26.07 -58.62 38.98
C LEU A 9 24.93 -59.12 38.08
N ARG A 10 24.71 -58.45 36.94
CA ARG A 10 23.74 -58.86 35.94
C ARG A 10 24.12 -60.21 35.32
N GLU A 11 25.38 -60.37 34.92
CA GLU A 11 25.86 -61.63 34.34
C GLU A 11 25.83 -62.78 35.35
N ALA A 12 26.13 -62.52 36.63
CA ALA A 12 26.01 -63.51 37.69
C ALA A 12 24.54 -63.94 37.89
N ALA A 13 23.60 -62.99 37.85
CA ALA A 13 22.17 -63.28 37.90
C ALA A 13 21.72 -64.15 36.71
N GLU A 14 22.17 -63.80 35.49
CA GLU A 14 21.83 -64.52 34.27
C GLU A 14 22.38 -65.96 34.27
N ARG A 15 23.60 -66.19 34.79
CA ARG A 15 24.16 -67.55 34.97
C ARG A 15 23.39 -68.37 36.01
N ALA A 16 23.09 -67.77 37.16
CA ALA A 16 22.33 -68.43 38.23
C ALA A 16 20.92 -68.86 37.78
N MET A 17 20.26 -68.13 36.88
CA MET A 17 18.95 -68.51 36.33
C MET A 17 18.97 -69.81 35.50
N HIS A 18 20.14 -70.21 35.00
CA HIS A 18 20.33 -71.39 34.15
C HIS A 18 21.15 -72.49 34.85
N ASP A 19 21.27 -72.42 36.17
CA ASP A 19 22.10 -73.30 36.96
C ASP A 19 21.41 -74.64 37.26
N ASP A 20 21.96 -75.71 36.71
CA ASP A 20 21.43 -77.07 36.81
C ASP A 20 21.99 -77.81 38.05
N TRP A 21 23.06 -77.30 38.69
CA TRP A 21 23.77 -77.94 39.79
C TRP A 21 23.89 -77.08 41.07
N GLY A 22 23.41 -75.84 41.06
CA GLY A 22 23.32 -74.95 42.23
C GLY A 22 24.59 -74.13 42.53
N TYR A 23 25.68 -74.33 41.79
CA TYR A 23 26.97 -73.67 42.00
C TYR A 23 26.93 -72.16 41.68
N ASP A 24 26.34 -71.79 40.54
CA ASP A 24 26.23 -70.39 40.11
C ASP A 24 25.21 -69.62 40.97
N THR A 25 24.21 -70.32 41.50
CA THR A 25 23.20 -69.78 42.42
C THR A 25 23.82 -69.36 43.75
N ASP A 26 24.69 -70.19 44.33
CA ASP A 26 25.39 -69.88 45.58
C ASP A 26 26.34 -68.68 45.41
N ILE A 27 27.08 -68.63 44.29
CA ILE A 27 27.96 -67.49 43.96
C ILE A 27 27.16 -66.18 43.83
N PHE A 28 25.97 -66.25 43.22
CA PHE A 28 25.09 -65.08 43.11
C PHE A 28 24.58 -64.62 44.49
N HIS A 29 24.19 -65.54 45.37
CA HIS A 29 23.76 -65.19 46.73
C HIS A 29 24.86 -64.53 47.57
N GLU A 30 26.12 -64.92 47.41
CA GLU A 30 27.26 -64.26 48.06
C GLU A 30 27.45 -62.81 47.56
N GLN A 31 27.17 -62.55 46.29
CA GLN A 31 27.27 -61.22 45.68
C GLN A 31 26.08 -60.32 46.01
N VAL A 32 24.87 -60.87 46.11
CA VAL A 32 23.63 -60.14 46.43
C VAL A 32 23.48 -59.96 47.93
N THR A 33 24.36 -59.14 48.50
CA THR A 33 24.23 -58.74 49.90
C THR A 33 23.12 -57.70 50.06
N PRO A 34 22.48 -57.58 51.25
CA PRO A 34 21.50 -56.52 51.52
C PRO A 34 22.01 -55.11 51.21
N SER A 35 23.32 -54.88 51.36
CA SER A 35 23.96 -53.59 51.05
C SER A 35 23.94 -53.28 49.54
N VAL A 36 24.15 -54.29 48.69
CA VAL A 36 24.10 -54.16 47.23
C VAL A 36 22.67 -53.89 46.78
N VAL A 37 21.70 -54.61 47.34
CA VAL A 37 20.28 -54.41 47.02
C VAL A 37 19.82 -53.00 47.41
N LEU A 38 20.14 -52.55 48.63
CA LEU A 38 19.78 -51.20 49.08
C LEU A 38 20.41 -50.11 48.21
N ALA A 39 21.69 -50.26 47.85
CA ALA A 39 22.37 -49.30 46.99
C ALA A 39 21.75 -49.22 45.58
N LEU A 40 21.33 -50.35 45.00
CA LEU A 40 20.63 -50.37 43.71
C LEU A 40 19.24 -49.75 43.79
N LEU A 41 18.53 -49.91 44.91
CA LEU A 41 17.23 -49.29 45.14
C LEU A 41 17.36 -47.77 45.31
N ASP A 42 18.33 -47.31 46.10
CA ASP A 42 18.62 -45.89 46.29
C ASP A 42 18.99 -45.22 44.96
N GLU A 43 19.81 -45.88 44.15
CA GLU A 43 20.18 -45.37 42.83
C GLU A 43 18.99 -45.34 41.87
N ASN A 44 18.14 -46.36 41.83
CA ASN A 44 16.92 -46.33 41.01
C ASN A 44 16.00 -45.18 41.42
N LEU A 45 15.84 -44.94 42.72
CA LEU A 45 15.05 -43.81 43.22
C LEU A 45 15.66 -42.47 42.82
N GLN A 46 17.00 -42.36 42.87
CA GLN A 46 17.69 -41.16 42.41
C GLN A 46 17.52 -40.94 40.90
N LEU A 47 17.71 -41.98 40.08
CA LEU A 47 17.53 -41.92 38.63
C LEU A 47 16.09 -41.55 38.24
N GLN A 48 15.09 -42.03 38.98
CA GLN A 48 13.69 -41.63 38.76
C GLN A 48 13.48 -40.13 39.04
N ARG A 49 14.03 -39.62 40.15
CA ARG A 49 13.95 -38.19 40.46
C ARG A 49 14.65 -37.32 39.41
N GLU A 50 15.82 -37.74 38.96
CA GLU A 50 16.58 -37.03 37.92
C GLU A 50 15.83 -37.06 36.57
N LYS A 51 15.24 -38.20 36.21
CA LYS A 51 14.39 -38.32 35.03
C LYS A 51 13.20 -37.37 35.10
N ASP A 52 12.47 -37.36 36.21
CA ASP A 52 11.30 -36.48 36.39
C ASP A 52 11.70 -35.00 36.33
N ALA A 53 12.86 -34.64 36.90
CA ALA A 53 13.41 -33.29 36.82
C ALA A 53 13.78 -32.89 35.39
N ILE A 54 14.43 -33.79 34.64
CA ILE A 54 14.76 -33.56 33.22
C ILE A 54 13.49 -33.43 32.38
N GLU A 55 12.48 -34.27 32.60
CA GLU A 55 11.20 -34.20 31.90
C GLU A 55 10.48 -32.88 32.17
N ALA A 56 10.48 -32.41 33.42
CA ALA A 56 9.92 -31.10 33.78
C ALA A 56 10.64 -29.95 33.06
N VAL A 57 11.98 -29.98 33.02
CA VAL A 57 12.78 -28.96 32.29
C VAL A 57 12.51 -29.01 30.79
N ALA A 58 12.42 -30.21 30.20
CA ALA A 58 12.14 -30.37 28.77
C ALA A 58 10.74 -29.86 28.39
N LEU A 59 9.75 -30.03 29.26
CA LEU A 59 8.41 -29.46 29.07
C LEU A 59 8.44 -27.93 29.13
N ALA A 60 9.09 -27.34 30.14
CA ALA A 60 9.24 -25.89 30.24
C ALA A 60 9.94 -25.30 29.01
N MET A 61 11.05 -25.90 28.56
CA MET A 61 11.75 -25.47 27.35
C MET A 61 10.87 -25.56 26.10
N ARG A 62 10.03 -26.59 25.99
CA ARG A 62 9.11 -26.72 24.85
C ARG A 62 8.08 -25.60 24.83
N ASP A 63 7.56 -25.20 25.99
CA ASP A 63 6.59 -24.13 26.10
C ASP A 63 7.23 -22.76 25.85
N ASP A 64 8.44 -22.52 26.36
CA ASP A 64 9.22 -21.31 26.05
C ASP A 64 9.50 -21.20 24.54
N MET A 65 9.89 -22.32 23.90
CA MET A 65 10.11 -22.35 22.45
C MET A 65 8.83 -22.10 21.64
N ARG A 66 7.67 -22.54 22.14
CA ARG A 66 6.38 -22.25 21.52
C ARG A 66 6.06 -20.76 21.63
N GLN A 67 6.19 -20.19 22.83
CA GLN A 67 5.94 -18.78 23.07
C GLN A 67 6.88 -17.89 22.22
N ALA A 68 8.15 -18.25 22.11
CA ALA A 68 9.11 -17.54 21.26
C ALA A 68 8.70 -17.56 19.78
N ARG A 69 8.16 -18.68 19.27
CA ARG A 69 7.64 -18.78 17.90
C ARG A 69 6.42 -17.90 17.70
N GLU A 70 5.48 -17.88 18.64
CA GLU A 70 4.30 -17.02 18.58
C GLU A 70 4.68 -15.53 18.57
N GLN A 71 5.66 -15.15 19.41
CA GLN A 71 6.21 -13.78 19.41
C GLN A 71 6.91 -13.45 18.09
N LEU A 72 7.66 -14.39 17.51
CA LEU A 72 8.30 -14.22 16.21
C LEU A 72 7.27 -14.00 15.10
N GLU A 73 6.23 -14.82 15.02
CA GLU A 73 5.15 -14.65 14.05
C GLU A 73 4.42 -13.31 14.22
N ALA A 74 4.18 -12.87 15.46
CA ALA A 74 3.57 -11.57 15.72
C ALA A 74 4.48 -10.40 15.28
N ALA A 75 5.78 -10.51 15.54
CA ALA A 75 6.77 -9.52 15.11
C ALA A 75 6.88 -9.46 13.58
N GLU A 76 6.90 -10.60 12.90
CA GLU A 76 6.91 -10.68 11.43
C GLU A 76 5.67 -10.03 10.81
N ARG A 77 4.48 -10.25 11.39
CA ARG A 77 3.25 -9.57 10.97
C ARG A 77 3.35 -8.05 11.14
N SER A 78 3.83 -7.59 12.29
CA SER A 78 4.02 -6.15 12.54
C SER A 78 5.03 -5.52 11.57
N MET A 79 6.13 -6.22 11.28
CA MET A 79 7.12 -5.76 10.29
C MET A 79 6.52 -5.68 8.88
N ALA A 80 5.69 -6.64 8.48
CA ALA A 80 5.01 -6.63 7.19
C ALA A 80 4.05 -5.43 7.07
N GLU A 81 3.26 -5.15 8.12
CA GLU A 81 2.39 -3.98 8.20
C GLU A 81 3.19 -2.67 8.10
N GLN A 82 4.27 -2.54 8.86
CA GLN A 82 5.16 -1.39 8.79
C GLN A 82 5.79 -1.21 7.40
N SER A 83 6.22 -2.30 6.77
CA SER A 83 6.75 -2.28 5.41
C SER A 83 5.72 -1.77 4.40
N ALA A 84 4.45 -2.15 4.55
CA ALA A 84 3.37 -1.66 3.68
C ALA A 84 3.12 -0.16 3.88
N ILE A 85 3.14 0.32 5.13
CA ILE A 85 3.02 1.74 5.46
C ILE A 85 4.17 2.55 4.86
N VAL A 86 5.41 2.08 5.00
CA VAL A 86 6.59 2.74 4.41
C VAL A 86 6.48 2.81 2.90
N ALA A 87 6.06 1.73 2.23
CA ALA A 87 5.87 1.72 0.78
C ALA A 87 4.76 2.71 0.33
N ALA A 88 3.69 2.86 1.11
CA ALA A 88 2.65 3.85 0.85
C ALA A 88 3.16 5.29 1.06
N ALA A 89 3.89 5.53 2.14
CA ALA A 89 4.51 6.82 2.44
C ALA A 89 5.52 7.22 1.34
N GLU A 90 6.33 6.28 0.85
CA GLU A 90 7.26 6.53 -0.24
C GLU A 90 6.54 6.95 -1.53
N LYS A 91 5.42 6.30 -1.88
CA LYS A 91 4.60 6.69 -3.03
C LYS A 91 4.02 8.10 -2.87
N LEU A 92 3.58 8.46 -1.66
CA LEU A 92 3.06 9.80 -1.36
C LEU A 92 4.13 10.89 -1.51
N VAL A 93 5.37 10.61 -1.09
CA VAL A 93 6.48 11.56 -1.26
C VAL A 93 6.95 11.63 -2.71
N ARG A 94 6.82 10.55 -3.50
CA ARG A 94 7.23 10.52 -4.91
C ARG A 94 6.19 11.09 -5.91
N CYS A 95 5.13 11.76 -5.46
CA CYS A 95 4.13 12.34 -6.36
C CYS A 95 4.74 13.35 -7.37
N LYS A 96 4.20 13.43 -8.60
CA LYS A 96 4.75 14.19 -9.75
C LYS A 96 4.76 15.73 -9.63
N GLY A 97 4.56 16.29 -8.44
CA GLY A 97 4.64 17.75 -8.21
C GLY A 97 5.52 18.06 -7.01
N ARG A 98 6.48 18.98 -7.18
CA ARG A 98 7.40 19.42 -6.11
C ARG A 98 6.63 19.91 -4.88
N TYR A 99 5.55 20.67 -5.12
CA TYR A 99 4.64 21.17 -4.09
C TYR A 99 3.97 20.05 -3.27
N HIS A 100 3.39 19.03 -3.91
CA HIS A 100 2.71 17.93 -3.20
C HIS A 100 3.70 17.01 -2.48
N SER A 101 4.84 16.71 -3.10
CA SER A 101 5.91 15.92 -2.51
C SER A 101 6.44 16.57 -1.22
N GLU A 102 6.75 17.87 -1.29
CA GLU A 102 7.28 18.62 -0.16
C GLU A 102 6.23 18.84 0.94
N LEU A 103 4.96 19.11 0.58
CA LEU A 103 3.87 19.19 1.56
C LEU A 103 3.67 17.86 2.30
N ASN A 104 3.67 16.74 1.57
CA ASN A 104 3.56 15.40 2.15
C ASN A 104 4.76 15.09 3.06
N TYR A 105 5.98 15.45 2.64
CA TYR A 105 7.18 15.28 3.45
C TYR A 105 7.11 16.08 4.77
N ARG A 106 6.73 17.36 4.70
CA ARG A 106 6.56 18.20 5.90
C ARG A 106 5.49 17.67 6.84
N ALA A 107 4.36 17.20 6.31
CA ALA A 107 3.29 16.60 7.11
C ALA A 107 3.76 15.31 7.82
N LEU A 108 4.44 14.42 7.10
CA LEU A 108 5.00 13.19 7.66
C LEU A 108 6.06 13.51 8.72
N ALA A 109 7.01 14.41 8.44
CA ALA A 109 8.05 14.78 9.38
C ALA A 109 7.47 15.39 10.66
N LYS A 110 6.44 16.23 10.56
CA LYS A 110 5.71 16.74 11.74
C LYS A 110 5.01 15.63 12.52
N LEU A 111 4.36 14.68 11.83
CA LEU A 111 3.65 13.56 12.45
C LEU A 111 4.60 12.61 13.20
N PHE A 112 5.79 12.35 12.63
CA PHE A 112 6.82 11.52 13.23
C PHE A 112 7.81 12.28 14.14
N GLY A 113 7.63 13.59 14.32
CA GLY A 113 8.52 14.43 15.14
C GLY A 113 9.96 14.53 14.61
N VAL A 114 10.17 14.28 13.31
CA VAL A 114 11.48 14.35 12.67
C VAL A 114 11.78 15.81 12.29
N ILE A 115 12.98 16.28 12.61
CA ILE A 115 13.43 17.63 12.23
C ILE A 115 13.62 17.66 10.72
N THR A 116 12.81 18.47 10.02
CA THR A 116 13.04 18.74 8.59
C THR A 116 14.19 19.73 8.41
N PRO A 117 15.04 19.57 7.39
CA PRO A 117 15.93 20.64 6.95
C PRO A 117 15.14 21.94 6.74
N ASP A 118 15.79 23.10 6.87
CA ASP A 118 15.13 24.37 6.62
C ASP A 118 14.84 24.51 5.12
N LEU A 119 13.63 24.09 4.74
CA LEU A 119 13.15 24.10 3.37
C LEU A 119 12.52 25.47 3.08
N PRO A 120 12.85 26.10 1.93
CA PRO A 120 12.29 27.40 1.55
C PRO A 120 10.75 27.38 1.56
N PRO A 121 10.08 28.53 1.72
CA PRO A 121 8.62 28.59 1.75
C PRO A 121 8.02 27.89 0.54
N LEU A 122 6.99 27.07 0.76
CA LEU A 122 6.23 26.42 -0.31
C LEU A 122 5.56 27.51 -1.17
N VAL A 123 6.21 27.89 -2.27
CA VAL A 123 5.58 28.72 -3.30
C VAL A 123 4.89 27.79 -4.26
N HIS A 124 3.63 28.06 -4.59
CA HIS A 124 2.93 27.28 -5.60
C HIS A 124 3.66 27.42 -6.94
N GLU A 125 4.32 26.36 -7.41
CA GLU A 125 5.15 26.35 -8.63
C GLU A 125 4.34 26.70 -9.91
N ASN A 126 3.00 26.74 -9.83
CA ASN A 126 2.14 27.22 -10.90
C ASN A 126 2.27 28.73 -11.17
N VAL A 127 2.98 29.52 -10.35
CA VAL A 127 3.22 30.94 -10.67
C VAL A 127 3.98 31.09 -12.00
N HIS A 128 4.85 30.14 -12.38
CA HIS A 128 5.63 30.25 -13.63
C HIS A 128 4.86 29.87 -14.89
N TYR A 129 3.75 29.14 -14.77
CA TYR A 129 2.81 28.93 -15.89
C TYR A 129 1.62 29.89 -15.85
N ALA A 130 1.31 30.45 -14.68
CA ALA A 130 0.24 31.43 -14.53
C ALA A 130 0.48 32.64 -15.42
N GLU A 131 1.68 33.22 -15.43
CA GLU A 131 1.95 34.43 -16.24
C GLU A 131 1.77 34.17 -17.74
N ALA A 132 2.32 33.06 -18.27
CA ALA A 132 2.20 32.73 -19.69
C ALA A 132 0.75 32.37 -20.09
N VAL A 133 0.06 31.58 -19.25
CA VAL A 133 -1.33 31.17 -19.49
C VAL A 133 -2.29 32.35 -19.30
N GLU A 134 -2.04 33.26 -18.37
CA GLU A 134 -2.82 34.48 -18.18
C GLU A 134 -2.68 35.42 -19.37
N VAL A 135 -1.47 35.58 -19.92
CA VAL A 135 -1.25 36.34 -21.17
C VAL A 135 -2.00 35.69 -22.33
N GLU A 136 -1.94 34.37 -22.48
CA GLU A 136 -2.63 33.65 -23.57
C GLU A 136 -4.16 33.71 -23.42
N ILE A 137 -4.70 33.55 -22.20
CA ILE A 137 -6.12 33.71 -21.90
C ILE A 137 -6.56 35.15 -22.18
N SER A 138 -5.75 36.16 -21.82
CA SER A 138 -6.07 37.56 -22.08
C SER A 138 -6.11 37.87 -23.58
N ALA A 139 -5.15 37.35 -24.35
CA ALA A 139 -5.09 37.50 -25.80
C ALA A 139 -6.28 36.80 -26.49
N LEU A 140 -6.65 35.59 -26.05
CA LEU A 140 -7.82 34.87 -26.55
C LEU A 140 -9.12 35.60 -26.23
N ARG A 141 -9.27 36.14 -25.01
CA ARG A 141 -10.43 36.95 -24.62
C ARG A 141 -10.55 38.21 -25.45
N GLN A 142 -9.44 38.92 -25.70
CA GLN A 142 -9.41 40.08 -26.58
C GLN A 142 -9.83 39.70 -28.01
N ARG A 143 -9.31 38.58 -28.54
CA ARG A 143 -9.67 38.12 -29.88
C ARG A 143 -11.14 37.74 -29.99
N ILE A 144 -11.72 37.11 -28.97
CA ILE A 144 -13.15 36.80 -28.92
C ILE A 144 -13.96 38.11 -28.93
N ALA A 145 -13.61 39.09 -28.09
CA ALA A 145 -14.30 40.38 -28.06
C ALA A 145 -14.22 41.12 -29.41
N GLU A 146 -13.07 41.09 -30.08
CA GLU A 146 -12.92 41.63 -31.44
C GLU A 146 -13.84 40.92 -32.43
N LEU A 147 -13.92 39.58 -32.39
CA LEU A 147 -14.76 38.81 -33.29
C LEU A 147 -16.25 39.02 -33.02
N GLU A 148 -16.66 39.12 -31.76
CA GLU A 148 -18.03 39.42 -31.32
C GLU A 148 -18.45 40.87 -31.62
N ALA A 149 -17.48 41.79 -31.79
CA ALA A 149 -17.73 43.16 -32.20
C ALA A 149 -17.83 43.34 -33.72
N ARG A 150 -17.33 42.40 -34.53
CA ARG A 150 -17.37 42.52 -36.00
C ARG A 150 -18.80 42.38 -36.51
N GLU A 151 -19.14 43.29 -37.43
CA GLU A 151 -20.41 43.28 -38.13
C GLU A 151 -20.23 42.85 -39.58
N VAL A 152 -21.18 42.07 -40.09
CA VAL A 152 -21.26 41.72 -41.51
C VAL A 152 -22.10 42.76 -42.23
N THR A 153 -21.60 43.25 -43.36
CA THR A 153 -22.37 44.15 -44.24
C THR A 153 -23.08 43.31 -45.29
N LEU A 154 -24.41 43.42 -45.37
CA LEU A 154 -25.19 42.79 -46.42
C LEU A 154 -25.41 43.76 -47.59
N PRO A 155 -25.66 43.26 -48.82
CA PRO A 155 -26.07 44.09 -49.94
C PRO A 155 -27.31 44.94 -49.62
N ALA A 156 -27.36 46.18 -50.13
CA ALA A 156 -28.43 47.14 -49.85
C ALA A 156 -29.73 46.89 -50.64
N GLU A 157 -30.89 47.05 -49.99
CA GLU A 157 -32.22 46.91 -50.61
C GLU A 157 -32.34 47.62 -51.96
N LYS A 158 -32.85 46.88 -52.94
CA LYS A 158 -33.11 47.43 -54.27
C LYS A 158 -34.45 48.15 -54.25
N PHE A 159 -34.43 49.38 -54.76
CA PHE A 159 -35.64 50.18 -54.94
C PHE A 159 -36.22 49.99 -56.34
N CYS A 160 -37.52 49.68 -56.41
CA CYS A 160 -38.28 49.67 -57.65
C CYS A 160 -39.39 50.73 -57.57
N PRO A 161 -39.45 51.71 -58.48
CA PRO A 161 -40.53 52.69 -58.53
C PRO A 161 -41.89 52.01 -58.76
N SER A 162 -42.95 52.55 -58.15
CA SER A 162 -44.32 52.01 -58.23
C SER A 162 -44.88 51.94 -59.65
N GLU A 163 -44.32 52.72 -60.58
CA GLU A 163 -44.68 52.72 -62.01
C GLU A 163 -44.37 51.39 -62.71
N TYR A 164 -43.48 50.57 -62.13
CA TYR A 164 -43.10 49.25 -62.64
C TYR A 164 -43.81 48.10 -61.91
N ALA A 165 -44.83 48.38 -61.09
CA ALA A 165 -45.56 47.37 -60.34
C ALA A 165 -46.15 46.28 -61.25
N GLY A 166 -45.89 45.01 -60.94
CA GLY A 166 -46.31 43.86 -61.76
C GLY A 166 -45.44 43.57 -62.97
N SER A 167 -44.33 44.29 -63.16
CA SER A 167 -43.30 43.94 -64.15
C SER A 167 -42.34 42.87 -63.62
N GLN A 168 -41.63 42.18 -64.53
CA GLN A 168 -40.57 41.24 -64.16
C GLN A 168 -39.49 41.90 -63.28
N TYR A 169 -39.16 43.18 -63.52
CA TYR A 169 -38.20 43.94 -62.72
C TYR A 169 -38.69 44.19 -61.27
N TRP A 170 -40.00 44.36 -61.08
CA TRP A 170 -40.62 44.47 -59.75
C TRP A 170 -40.54 43.14 -58.99
N GLU A 171 -40.88 42.03 -59.64
CA GLU A 171 -40.78 40.69 -59.04
C GLU A 171 -39.34 40.33 -58.66
N GLU A 172 -38.37 40.59 -59.53
CA GLU A 172 -36.95 40.36 -59.26
C GLU A 172 -36.44 41.21 -58.08
N THR A 173 -36.92 42.44 -57.96
CA THR A 173 -36.59 43.33 -56.83
C THR A 173 -37.18 42.82 -55.52
N GLU A 174 -38.44 42.37 -55.53
CA GLU A 174 -39.07 41.77 -54.34
C GLU A 174 -38.35 40.50 -53.88
N VAL A 175 -38.01 39.60 -54.81
CA VAL A 175 -37.30 38.36 -54.49
C VAL A 175 -35.92 38.67 -53.91
N TRP A 176 -35.22 39.66 -54.47
CA TRP A 176 -33.93 40.12 -53.98
C TRP A 176 -34.02 40.67 -52.54
N ASN A 177 -34.97 41.56 -52.26
CA ASN A 177 -35.16 42.14 -50.93
C ASN A 177 -35.59 41.09 -49.89
N LYS A 178 -36.47 40.14 -50.28
CA LYS A 178 -36.85 38.98 -49.44
C LYS A 178 -35.65 38.09 -49.12
N ALA A 179 -34.78 37.84 -50.11
CA ALA A 179 -33.58 37.03 -49.91
C ALA A 179 -32.58 37.71 -48.96
N ILE A 180 -32.33 39.02 -49.11
CA ILE A 180 -31.46 39.78 -48.21
C ILE A 180 -32.00 39.79 -46.78
N SER A 181 -33.31 39.99 -46.62
CA SER A 181 -33.97 39.94 -45.31
C SER A 181 -33.83 38.56 -44.64
N ALA A 182 -34.03 37.48 -45.39
CA ALA A 182 -33.85 36.12 -44.89
C ALA A 182 -32.39 35.83 -44.50
N CYS A 183 -31.43 36.31 -45.29
CA CYS A 183 -30.00 36.23 -44.95
C CYS A 183 -29.67 37.00 -43.67
N ALA A 184 -30.21 38.20 -43.47
CA ALA A 184 -30.00 38.97 -42.24
C ALA A 184 -30.52 38.23 -41.00
N VAL A 185 -31.70 37.61 -41.10
CA VAL A 185 -32.26 36.80 -40.00
C VAL A 185 -31.39 35.58 -39.70
N ALA A 186 -30.94 34.85 -40.73
CA ALA A 186 -30.09 33.67 -40.54
C ALA A 186 -28.73 34.01 -39.91
N VAL A 187 -28.10 35.12 -40.34
CA VAL A 187 -26.82 35.58 -39.78
C VAL A 187 -26.96 35.99 -38.31
N ARG A 188 -28.04 36.70 -37.96
CA ARG A 188 -28.34 37.05 -36.55
C ARG A 188 -28.66 35.81 -35.70
N ALA A 189 -29.36 34.82 -36.24
CA ALA A 189 -29.64 33.57 -35.55
C ALA A 189 -28.37 32.76 -35.24
N ALA A 190 -27.32 32.92 -36.04
CA ALA A 190 -25.99 32.38 -35.79
C ALA A 190 -25.15 33.19 -34.77
N GLY A 191 -25.72 34.26 -34.18
CA GLY A 191 -25.04 35.12 -33.20
C GLY A 191 -24.09 36.15 -33.81
N ILE A 192 -24.14 36.36 -35.12
CA ILE A 192 -23.27 37.32 -35.82
C ILE A 192 -24.01 38.64 -36.00
N LYS A 193 -23.35 39.76 -35.67
CA LYS A 193 -23.92 41.09 -35.85
C LYS A 193 -23.96 41.45 -37.33
N VAL A 194 -25.06 42.08 -37.77
CA VAL A 194 -25.26 42.58 -39.13
C VAL A 194 -25.36 44.10 -39.03
N LYS A 195 -24.55 44.81 -39.82
CA LYS A 195 -24.58 46.27 -39.89
C LYS A 195 -25.94 46.73 -40.40
N GLU A 196 -26.58 47.68 -39.70
CA GLU A 196 -27.82 48.29 -40.16
C GLU A 196 -27.50 49.18 -41.38
N SER A 197 -28.24 48.94 -42.47
CA SER A 197 -28.11 49.63 -43.76
C SER A 197 -28.78 51.01 -43.74
#